data_AF-A0AAN6XBG3-F1
#
_entry.id   AF-A0AAN6XBG3-F1
#
_cell.length_a   1.000
_cell.length_b   1.000
_cell.length_c   1.000
_cell.angle_alpha   90.00
_cell.angle_beta   90.00
_cell.angle_gamma   90.00
#
_symmetry.space_group_name_H-M   'P 1'
#
loop_
_entity.id
_entity.type
_entity.pdbx_description
1 polymer ?
#
loop_
_entity_poly.entity_id
_entity_poly.type
_entity_poly.pdbx_seq_one_letter_code
_entity_poly.pdbx_strand_id
1 'polypeptide(L)'
;MSALLPARACLRAATTTTFTLPIRPFSTTPSQQYHQNTPRGSESKIPIPSPTGQAPEIPPYPLGPRLFYKQSNTGLYGHAAIRYGNKVSERNEIKTRRTWRPNVHRKRLWSISLRTWVQTRLTTRVLRTIDKVGGLDEYLLGIKSNRIKELGPWGWRLRWRIMQTKEVKARFARQREELGLVDGQLEKQVKLENKKYKMEQKQIQYYTKKWSPESQPSTAADEQHVLPDGRIVDEAGKEAYIKETDALLADTTNEQTLNLGEVEVAKDEGFMKEKPAPKKAPKQV
;
A
#
# COMPACT_ATOMS: atom_id res chain seq x y z
N MET A 1 -76.06 -26.54 53.57
CA MET A 1 -75.54 -27.74 52.89
C MET A 1 -74.27 -27.34 52.15
N SER A 2 -73.11 -27.58 52.76
CA SER A 2 -71.81 -27.25 52.18
C SER A 2 -71.40 -28.31 51.17
N ALA A 3 -71.16 -27.91 49.92
CA ALA A 3 -70.56 -28.76 48.91
C ALA A 3 -69.04 -28.70 49.01
N LEU A 4 -68.42 -29.83 49.35
CA LEU A 4 -66.98 -30.05 49.24
C LEU A 4 -66.63 -30.41 47.79
N LEU A 5 -65.69 -29.70 47.18
CA LEU A 5 -65.06 -30.06 45.91
C LEU A 5 -63.71 -30.75 46.18
N PRO A 6 -63.34 -31.82 45.44
CA PRO A 6 -62.08 -32.52 45.66
C PRO A 6 -60.89 -31.77 45.05
N ALA A 7 -59.79 -31.74 45.80
CA ALA A 7 -58.51 -31.22 45.33
C ALA A 7 -57.94 -32.12 44.22
N ARG A 8 -57.75 -31.57 43.02
CA ARG A 8 -56.99 -32.21 41.94
C ARG A 8 -55.51 -31.91 42.12
N ALA A 9 -54.69 -32.97 42.23
CA ALA A 9 -53.24 -32.86 42.22
C ALA A 9 -52.75 -32.42 40.82
N CYS A 10 -52.21 -31.21 40.72
CA CYS A 10 -51.55 -30.74 39.51
C CYS A 10 -50.10 -31.25 39.51
N LEU A 11 -49.86 -32.39 38.86
CA LEU A 11 -48.50 -32.80 38.47
C LEU A 11 -48.01 -31.86 37.36
N ARG A 12 -47.19 -30.88 37.73
CA ARG A 12 -46.54 -29.97 36.79
C ARG A 12 -45.27 -30.64 36.26
N ALA A 13 -45.37 -31.31 35.12
CA ALA A 13 -44.19 -31.80 34.41
C ALA A 13 -43.36 -30.61 33.92
N ALA A 14 -42.15 -30.44 34.46
CA ALA A 14 -41.20 -29.44 34.00
C ALA A 14 -40.55 -29.92 32.71
N THR A 15 -41.01 -29.42 31.56
CA THR A 15 -40.29 -29.57 30.29
C THR A 15 -39.21 -28.50 30.22
N THR A 16 -37.98 -28.86 30.58
CA THR A 16 -36.79 -28.03 30.31
C THR A 16 -36.55 -27.97 28.81
N THR A 17 -37.10 -26.94 28.15
CA THR A 17 -36.76 -26.61 26.77
C THR A 17 -35.39 -25.93 26.76
N THR A 18 -34.35 -26.67 26.41
CA THR A 18 -33.01 -26.12 26.20
C THR A 18 -33.01 -25.29 24.92
N PHE A 19 -33.18 -23.98 25.04
CA PHE A 19 -32.90 -23.06 23.95
C PHE A 19 -31.38 -22.97 23.74
N THR A 20 -30.85 -23.86 22.91
CA THR A 20 -29.52 -23.71 22.32
C THR A 20 -29.60 -22.62 21.26
N LEU A 21 -29.35 -21.36 21.65
CA LEU A 21 -29.14 -20.31 20.67
C LEU A 21 -27.89 -20.69 19.85
N PRO A 22 -27.99 -20.84 18.51
CA PRO A 22 -26.79 -21.04 17.70
C PRO A 22 -25.91 -19.80 17.90
N ILE A 23 -24.72 -20.02 18.44
CA ILE A 23 -23.64 -19.03 18.51
C ILE A 23 -23.44 -18.57 17.06
N ARG A 24 -23.91 -17.35 16.74
CA ARG A 24 -23.72 -16.77 15.41
C ARG A 24 -22.21 -16.74 15.18
N PRO A 25 -21.65 -17.49 14.22
CA PRO A 25 -20.26 -17.28 13.84
C PRO A 25 -20.16 -15.83 13.38
N PHE A 26 -19.15 -15.10 13.88
CA PHE A 26 -18.90 -13.71 13.52
C PHE A 26 -19.07 -13.50 12.02
N SER A 27 -20.18 -12.91 11.59
CA SER A 27 -20.44 -12.64 10.19
C SER A 27 -19.50 -11.52 9.79
N THR A 28 -18.39 -11.86 9.12
CA THR A 28 -17.53 -10.89 8.44
C THR A 28 -18.18 -10.52 7.12
N THR A 29 -19.43 -10.04 7.13
CA THR A 29 -20.05 -9.56 5.91
C THR A 29 -19.21 -8.38 5.42
N PRO A 30 -18.59 -8.46 4.23
CA PRO A 30 -17.76 -7.38 3.72
C PRO A 30 -18.63 -6.13 3.63
N SER A 31 -18.08 -4.99 4.02
CA SER A 31 -18.84 -3.74 4.02
C SER A 31 -19.43 -3.50 2.63
N GLN A 32 -20.76 -3.40 2.53
CA GLN A 32 -21.43 -3.25 1.24
C GLN A 32 -20.78 -2.14 0.41
N GLN A 33 -20.32 -2.52 -0.78
CA GLN A 33 -19.80 -1.60 -1.77
C GLN A 33 -20.93 -0.64 -2.19
N TYR A 34 -20.56 0.60 -2.51
CA TYR A 34 -21.55 1.56 -3.00
C TYR A 34 -22.08 1.07 -4.35
N HIS A 35 -23.38 0.91 -4.46
CA HIS A 35 -24.02 0.80 -5.75
C HIS A 35 -24.13 2.22 -6.32
N GLN A 36 -23.25 2.57 -7.24
CA GLN A 36 -23.34 3.86 -7.92
C GLN A 36 -24.54 3.81 -8.86
N ASN A 37 -25.39 4.83 -8.82
CA ASN A 37 -26.51 4.91 -9.74
C ASN A 37 -25.97 5.22 -11.13
N THR A 38 -26.09 4.28 -12.07
CA THR A 38 -25.87 4.58 -13.48
C THR A 38 -27.03 5.46 -13.94
N PRO A 39 -26.81 6.74 -14.29
CA PRO A 39 -27.87 7.59 -14.81
C PRO A 39 -28.39 7.00 -16.12
N ARG A 40 -29.70 6.85 -16.22
CA ARG A 40 -30.38 6.58 -17.48
C ARG A 40 -30.17 7.83 -18.34
N GLY A 41 -29.35 7.74 -19.40
CA GLY A 41 -29.06 8.88 -20.30
C GLY A 41 -27.78 9.68 -20.03
N SER A 42 -26.79 9.17 -19.29
CA SER A 42 -25.46 9.84 -19.26
C SER A 42 -24.85 9.88 -20.65
N GLU A 43 -24.39 11.06 -21.07
CA GLU A 43 -23.67 11.29 -22.33
C GLU A 43 -22.37 10.46 -22.44
N SER A 44 -21.85 9.97 -21.31
CA SER A 44 -20.60 9.22 -21.26
C SER A 44 -20.82 7.74 -20.92
N LYS A 45 -20.22 6.85 -21.71
CA LYS A 45 -20.27 5.39 -21.55
C LYS A 45 -19.43 4.88 -20.36
N ILE A 46 -18.47 5.67 -19.89
CA ILE A 46 -17.55 5.29 -18.80
C ILE A 46 -18.31 5.32 -17.46
N PRO A 47 -18.39 4.21 -16.70
CA PRO A 47 -19.07 4.22 -15.40
C PRO A 47 -18.29 4.98 -14.33
N ILE A 48 -18.93 5.29 -13.19
CA ILE A 48 -18.22 5.76 -12.00
C ILE A 48 -17.37 4.59 -11.49
N PRO A 49 -16.05 4.76 -11.24
CA PRO A 49 -15.20 3.65 -10.83
C PRO A 49 -15.64 3.10 -9.48
N SER A 50 -15.50 1.79 -9.28
CA SER A 50 -15.64 1.17 -7.95
C SER A 50 -14.50 1.64 -7.03
N PRO A 51 -14.69 1.81 -5.70
CA PRO A 51 -13.60 2.18 -4.80
C PRO A 51 -12.50 1.12 -4.69
N THR A 52 -12.86 -0.16 -4.77
CA THR A 52 -11.96 -1.29 -4.57
C THR A 52 -11.64 -2.00 -5.89
N GLY A 53 -12.47 -1.82 -6.93
CA GLY A 53 -12.28 -2.50 -8.21
C GLY A 53 -10.96 -2.13 -8.89
N GLN A 54 -10.37 -3.09 -9.59
CA GLN A 54 -9.24 -2.83 -10.48
C GLN A 54 -9.66 -1.86 -11.59
N ALA A 55 -8.84 -0.86 -11.86
CA ALA A 55 -9.10 0.13 -12.89
C ALA A 55 -7.75 0.61 -13.46
N PRO A 56 -7.14 -0.18 -14.38
CA PRO A 56 -5.80 0.10 -14.92
C PRO A 56 -5.75 1.39 -15.75
N GLU A 57 -6.91 1.89 -16.21
CA GLU A 57 -7.02 3.15 -16.94
C GLU A 57 -6.77 4.39 -16.06
N ILE A 58 -6.94 4.25 -14.75
CA ILE A 58 -6.80 5.35 -13.81
C ILE A 58 -5.33 5.49 -13.43
N PRO A 59 -4.72 6.69 -13.56
CA PRO A 59 -3.34 6.89 -13.14
C PRO A 59 -3.19 6.58 -11.64
N PRO A 60 -2.07 5.98 -11.22
CA PRO A 60 -1.84 5.69 -9.81
C PRO A 60 -1.87 7.00 -9.01
N TYR A 61 -2.48 6.95 -7.82
CA TYR A 61 -2.53 8.11 -6.94
C TYR A 61 -1.10 8.44 -6.46
N PRO A 62 -0.64 9.70 -6.56
CA PRO A 62 0.77 10.07 -6.36
C PRO A 62 1.33 9.68 -4.98
N LEU A 63 0.50 9.60 -3.95
CA LEU A 63 0.93 9.28 -2.59
C LEU A 63 0.62 7.83 -2.18
N GLY A 64 0.11 7.02 -3.10
CA GLY A 64 -0.30 5.64 -2.84
C GLY A 64 -1.47 5.50 -1.85
N PRO A 65 -1.94 4.26 -1.62
CA PRO A 65 -3.00 4.00 -0.65
C PRO A 65 -2.54 4.29 0.78
N ARG A 66 -3.46 4.71 1.65
CA ARG A 66 -3.15 4.91 3.07
C ARG A 66 -2.95 3.56 3.74
N LEU A 67 -1.78 3.37 4.32
CA LEU A 67 -1.41 2.13 5.03
C LEU A 67 -2.17 2.03 6.37
N PHE A 68 -2.32 3.17 7.06
CA PHE A 68 -3.07 3.29 8.29
C PHE A 68 -4.53 3.67 8.03
N TYR A 69 -5.45 3.09 8.82
CA TYR A 69 -6.90 3.30 8.70
C TYR A 69 -7.42 3.07 7.26
N LYS A 70 -7.25 1.82 6.76
CA LYS A 70 -7.60 1.38 5.39
C LYS A 70 -9.05 1.68 4.98
N GLN A 71 -9.97 1.78 5.94
CA GLN A 71 -11.35 2.24 5.71
C GLN A 71 -11.41 3.60 5.00
N SER A 72 -10.44 4.49 5.24
CA SER A 72 -10.39 5.81 4.62
C SER A 72 -10.07 5.79 3.12
N ASN A 73 -9.51 4.69 2.61
CA ASN A 73 -9.17 4.56 1.19
C ASN A 73 -10.40 4.49 0.28
N THR A 74 -11.58 4.12 0.81
CA THR A 74 -12.83 3.92 0.06
C THR A 74 -13.84 5.07 0.20
N GLY A 75 -13.43 6.22 0.71
CA GLY A 75 -14.31 7.38 0.89
C GLY A 75 -13.55 8.69 0.97
N LEU A 76 -14.26 9.80 1.19
CA LEU A 76 -13.69 11.14 1.32
C LEU A 76 -13.50 11.50 2.80
N TYR A 77 -12.34 11.15 3.37
CA TYR A 77 -12.07 11.36 4.79
C TYR A 77 -11.29 12.64 5.09
N GLY A 78 -10.71 13.28 4.06
CA GLY A 78 -9.78 14.38 4.25
C GLY A 78 -8.54 13.89 5.00
N HIS A 79 -8.04 14.67 5.96
CA HIS A 79 -6.96 14.24 6.85
C HIS A 79 -7.44 13.45 8.09
N ALA A 80 -8.74 13.15 8.21
CA ALA A 80 -9.26 12.48 9.39
C ALA A 80 -8.90 10.99 9.38
N ALA A 81 -8.33 10.52 10.49
CA ALA A 81 -8.05 9.11 10.75
C ALA A 81 -8.48 8.76 12.18
N ILE A 82 -8.58 7.46 12.47
CA ILE A 82 -8.79 7.00 13.84
C ILE A 82 -7.60 7.42 14.71
N ARG A 83 -7.88 7.96 15.89
CA ARG A 83 -6.87 8.30 16.90
C ARG A 83 -6.97 7.33 18.07
N TYR A 84 -5.83 7.04 18.68
CA TYR A 84 -5.71 6.17 19.85
C TYR A 84 -5.17 6.96 21.03
N GLY A 85 -5.59 6.60 22.24
CA GLY A 85 -5.09 7.20 23.47
C GLY A 85 -5.73 6.56 24.68
N ASN A 86 -5.70 7.27 25.81
CA ASN A 86 -6.14 6.74 27.09
C ASN A 86 -7.32 7.56 27.65
N LYS A 87 -8.24 6.89 28.33
CA LYS A 87 -9.13 7.48 29.35
C LYS A 87 -8.34 7.46 30.66
N VAL A 88 -8.26 8.60 31.34
CA VAL A 88 -7.55 8.74 32.62
C VAL A 88 -8.61 8.90 33.71
N SER A 89 -8.53 8.12 34.79
CA SER A 89 -9.40 8.34 35.95
C SER A 89 -8.96 9.56 36.75
N GLU A 90 -9.91 10.29 37.31
CA GLU A 90 -9.65 11.57 37.99
C GLU A 90 -8.85 11.40 39.28
N ARG A 91 -9.14 10.36 40.07
CA ARG A 91 -8.53 10.16 41.38
C ARG A 91 -7.18 9.42 41.33
N ASN A 92 -7.13 8.32 40.57
CA ASN A 92 -6.01 7.38 40.61
C ASN A 92 -5.18 7.40 39.32
N GLU A 93 -5.49 8.29 38.38
CA GLU A 93 -4.85 8.40 37.06
C GLU A 93 -4.73 7.08 36.28
N ILE A 94 -5.68 6.15 36.50
CA ILE A 94 -5.67 4.84 35.85
C ILE A 94 -5.94 5.04 34.36
N LYS A 95 -4.99 4.59 33.53
CA LYS A 95 -4.99 4.77 32.08
C LYS A 95 -5.62 3.55 31.38
N THR A 96 -6.83 3.71 30.86
CA THR A 96 -7.50 2.68 30.04
C THR A 96 -7.46 3.05 28.57
N ARG A 97 -7.16 2.12 27.66
CA ARG A 97 -7.11 2.39 26.21
C ARG A 97 -8.48 2.81 25.66
N ARG A 98 -8.51 3.82 24.80
CA ARG A 98 -9.69 4.27 24.05
C ARG A 98 -9.33 4.63 22.61
N THR A 99 -10.35 4.78 21.78
CA THR A 99 -10.22 5.25 20.40
C THR A 99 -11.15 6.43 20.13
N TRP A 100 -10.75 7.32 19.21
CA TRP A 100 -11.60 8.38 18.68
C TRP A 100 -11.76 8.18 17.18
N ARG A 101 -12.98 7.88 16.76
CA ARG A 101 -13.33 7.71 15.35
C ARG A 101 -13.79 9.04 14.76
N PRO A 102 -13.45 9.33 13.50
CA PRO A 102 -14.03 10.48 12.81
C PRO A 102 -15.54 10.28 12.63
N ASN A 103 -16.31 11.38 12.61
CA ASN A 103 -17.74 11.32 12.35
C ASN A 103 -17.99 11.11 10.85
N VAL A 104 -18.25 9.85 10.46
CA VAL A 104 -18.37 9.39 9.07
C VAL A 104 -19.81 9.05 8.76
N HIS A 105 -20.32 9.60 7.65
CA HIS A 105 -21.66 9.31 7.16
C HIS A 105 -21.62 8.87 5.69
N ARG A 106 -22.59 8.04 5.30
CA ARG A 106 -22.87 7.71 3.89
C ARG A 106 -23.88 8.72 3.37
N LYS A 107 -23.51 9.48 2.33
CA LYS A 107 -24.40 10.46 1.69
C LYS A 107 -24.31 10.34 0.17
N ARG A 108 -25.33 10.89 -0.49
CA ARG A 108 -25.40 11.06 -1.94
C ARG A 108 -25.10 12.53 -2.23
N LEU A 109 -24.09 12.78 -3.05
CA LEU A 109 -23.67 14.13 -3.43
C LEU A 109 -23.93 14.31 -4.92
N TRP A 110 -24.51 15.44 -5.31
CA TRP A 110 -24.73 15.77 -6.71
C TRP A 110 -23.41 16.19 -7.36
N SER A 111 -23.09 15.58 -8.50
CA SER A 111 -22.00 16.02 -9.39
C SER A 111 -22.63 16.68 -10.60
N ILE A 112 -22.23 17.92 -10.85
CA ILE A 112 -22.74 18.74 -11.97
C ILE A 112 -22.22 18.14 -13.28
N SER A 113 -20.92 17.89 -13.36
CA SER A 113 -20.22 17.39 -14.53
C SER A 113 -20.69 16.00 -14.96
N LEU A 114 -21.04 15.15 -13.99
CA LEU A 114 -21.54 13.79 -14.25
C LEU A 114 -23.06 13.72 -14.33
N ARG A 115 -23.77 14.81 -14.00
CA ARG A 115 -25.23 14.90 -13.89
C ARG A 115 -25.85 13.74 -13.09
N THR A 116 -25.19 13.37 -11.99
CA THR A 116 -25.51 12.19 -11.19
C THR A 116 -25.30 12.38 -9.71
N TRP A 117 -25.99 11.55 -8.94
CA TRP A 117 -25.74 11.37 -7.52
C TRP A 117 -24.60 10.38 -7.30
N VAL A 118 -23.46 10.85 -6.82
CA VAL A 118 -22.34 10.01 -6.39
C VAL A 118 -22.56 9.61 -4.94
N GLN A 119 -22.61 8.32 -4.66
CA GLN A 119 -22.75 7.81 -3.31
C GLN A 119 -21.37 7.54 -2.70
N THR A 120 -21.08 8.11 -1.54
CA THR A 120 -19.79 7.90 -0.86
C THR A 120 -19.90 8.02 0.66
N ARG A 121 -18.94 7.43 1.38
CA ARG A 121 -18.70 7.75 2.80
C ARG A 121 -17.81 8.97 2.88
N LEU A 122 -18.19 9.91 3.73
CA LEU A 122 -17.40 11.10 3.98
C LEU A 122 -17.50 11.53 5.43
N THR A 123 -16.51 12.31 5.87
CA THR A 123 -16.53 12.92 7.20
C THR A 123 -17.35 14.20 7.19
N THR A 124 -17.94 14.56 8.34
CA THR A 124 -18.70 15.82 8.47
C THR A 124 -17.87 17.06 8.14
N ARG A 125 -16.57 17.05 8.46
CA ARG A 125 -15.63 18.12 8.07
C ARG A 125 -15.52 18.25 6.55
N VAL A 126 -15.43 17.13 5.84
CA VAL A 126 -15.38 17.14 4.38
C VAL A 126 -16.71 17.61 3.79
N LEU A 127 -17.84 17.20 4.36
CA LEU A 127 -19.16 17.69 3.93
C LEU A 127 -19.22 19.22 3.97
N ARG A 128 -18.85 19.82 5.11
CA ARG A 128 -18.78 21.29 5.24
C ARG A 128 -17.83 21.95 4.24
N THR A 129 -16.75 21.26 3.89
CA THR A 129 -15.77 21.78 2.92
C THR A 129 -16.33 21.75 1.50
N ILE A 130 -17.09 20.70 1.15
CA ILE A 130 -17.79 20.56 -0.13
C ILE A 130 -18.81 21.70 -0.29
N ASP A 131 -19.59 21.96 0.76
CA ASP A 131 -20.56 23.06 0.76
C ASP A 131 -19.85 24.42 0.63
N LYS A 132 -18.71 24.61 1.33
CA LYS A 132 -17.92 25.84 1.28
C LYS A 132 -17.32 26.13 -0.10
N VAL A 133 -16.89 25.11 -0.85
CA VAL A 133 -16.31 25.29 -2.19
C VAL A 133 -17.36 25.30 -3.31
N GLY A 134 -18.64 25.06 -2.98
CA GLY A 134 -19.74 25.13 -3.94
C GLY A 134 -20.05 23.81 -4.65
N GLY A 135 -19.59 22.65 -4.15
CA GLY A 135 -20.01 21.35 -4.68
C GLY A 135 -18.92 20.28 -4.70
N LEU A 136 -19.31 19.07 -5.10
CA LEU A 136 -18.41 17.91 -5.15
C LEU A 136 -17.31 18.08 -6.19
N ASP A 137 -17.65 18.60 -7.37
CA ASP A 137 -16.71 18.69 -8.48
C ASP A 137 -15.58 19.70 -8.18
N GLU A 138 -15.92 20.87 -7.63
CA GLU A 138 -14.93 21.87 -7.20
C GLU A 138 -14.03 21.35 -6.08
N TYR A 139 -14.59 20.57 -5.15
CA TYR A 139 -13.81 19.91 -4.11
C TYR A 139 -12.77 18.96 -4.72
N LEU A 140 -13.15 18.18 -5.73
CA LEU A 140 -12.28 17.20 -6.37
C LEU A 140 -11.25 17.84 -7.32
N LEU A 141 -11.61 18.92 -8.01
CA LEU A 141 -10.75 19.65 -8.94
C LEU A 141 -9.76 20.61 -8.27
N GLY A 142 -9.81 20.75 -6.94
CA GLY A 142 -8.90 21.63 -6.20
C GLY A 142 -7.41 21.35 -6.50
N ILE A 143 -6.72 22.41 -6.91
CA ILE A 143 -5.33 22.35 -7.44
C ILE A 143 -4.30 22.20 -6.32
N LYS A 144 -4.56 22.74 -5.13
CA LYS A 144 -3.61 22.78 -4.01
C LYS A 144 -3.11 21.38 -3.62
N SER A 145 -1.82 21.26 -3.32
CA SER A 145 -1.18 20.00 -2.92
C SER A 145 -1.85 19.34 -1.70
N ASN A 146 -2.28 20.16 -0.72
CA ASN A 146 -3.02 19.67 0.44
C ASN A 146 -4.37 19.06 0.06
N ARG A 147 -5.07 19.60 -0.95
CA ARG A 147 -6.32 19.01 -1.44
C ARG A 147 -6.04 17.61 -1.98
N ILE A 148 -4.98 17.43 -2.77
CA ILE A 148 -4.59 16.12 -3.32
C ILE A 148 -4.37 15.10 -2.19
N LYS A 149 -3.64 15.47 -1.14
CA LYS A 149 -3.44 14.64 0.08
C LYS A 149 -4.76 14.24 0.75
N GLU A 150 -5.71 15.17 0.81
CA GLU A 150 -7.02 14.98 1.43
C GLU A 150 -7.96 14.05 0.65
N LEU A 151 -7.85 14.00 -0.68
CA LEU A 151 -8.70 13.17 -1.55
C LEU A 151 -8.57 11.69 -1.24
N GLY A 152 -7.33 11.24 -1.01
CA GLY A 152 -6.99 9.82 -0.95
C GLY A 152 -7.26 9.08 -2.27
N PRO A 153 -7.09 7.74 -2.29
CA PRO A 153 -7.24 6.94 -3.49
C PRO A 153 -8.64 7.04 -4.11
N TRP A 154 -9.68 7.01 -3.28
CA TRP A 154 -11.06 7.14 -3.77
C TRP A 154 -11.35 8.50 -4.41
N GLY A 155 -10.98 9.59 -3.73
CA GLY A 155 -11.17 10.93 -4.29
C GLY A 155 -10.37 11.14 -5.57
N TRP A 156 -9.18 10.53 -5.69
CA TRP A 156 -8.39 10.54 -6.92
C TRP A 156 -9.08 9.85 -8.10
N ARG A 157 -9.70 8.70 -7.86
CA ARG A 157 -10.50 7.99 -8.88
C ARG A 157 -11.70 8.82 -9.35
N LEU A 158 -12.40 9.48 -8.41
CA LEU A 158 -13.50 10.38 -8.75
C LEU A 158 -13.02 11.60 -9.54
N ARG A 159 -11.89 12.21 -9.13
CA ARG A 159 -11.28 13.33 -9.84
C ARG A 159 -10.96 12.96 -11.30
N TRP A 160 -10.30 11.82 -11.51
CA TRP A 160 -10.04 11.32 -12.87
C TRP A 160 -11.34 11.13 -13.65
N ARG A 161 -12.37 10.54 -13.04
CA ARG A 161 -13.65 10.29 -13.73
C ARG A 161 -14.32 11.58 -14.17
N ILE A 162 -14.29 12.62 -13.34
CA ILE A 162 -14.84 13.94 -13.64
C ILE A 162 -14.04 14.62 -14.76
N MET A 163 -12.71 14.51 -14.74
CA MET A 163 -11.85 15.02 -15.82
C MET A 163 -12.12 14.39 -17.19
N GLN A 164 -12.75 13.20 -17.26
CA GLN A 164 -13.11 12.60 -18.54
C GLN A 164 -14.34 13.23 -19.21
N THR A 165 -15.15 13.97 -18.45
CA THR A 165 -16.38 14.61 -18.96
C THR A 165 -16.07 15.74 -19.94
N LYS A 166 -17.00 15.99 -20.87
CA LYS A 166 -16.85 17.05 -21.87
C LYS A 166 -16.85 18.44 -21.22
N GLU A 167 -17.69 18.66 -20.22
CA GLU A 167 -17.82 19.94 -19.51
C GLU A 167 -16.50 20.37 -18.86
N VAL A 168 -15.85 19.46 -18.14
CA VAL A 168 -14.57 19.75 -17.46
C VAL A 168 -13.42 19.90 -18.45
N LYS A 169 -13.40 19.09 -19.52
CA LYS A 169 -12.42 19.23 -20.61
C LYS A 169 -12.53 20.59 -21.29
N ALA A 170 -13.75 21.03 -21.61
CA ALA A 170 -14.00 22.34 -22.20
C ALA A 170 -13.61 23.48 -21.25
N ARG A 171 -13.95 23.37 -19.96
CA ARG A 171 -13.52 24.35 -18.93
C ARG A 171 -11.99 24.49 -18.88
N PHE A 172 -11.26 23.38 -18.87
CA PHE A 172 -9.80 23.41 -18.82
C PHE A 172 -9.17 23.87 -20.14
N ALA A 173 -9.80 23.60 -21.29
CA ALA A 173 -9.36 24.17 -22.56
C ALA A 173 -9.43 25.70 -22.55
N ARG A 174 -10.57 26.26 -22.13
CA ARG A 174 -10.74 27.72 -21.96
C ARG A 174 -9.72 28.32 -20.99
N GLN A 175 -9.51 27.68 -19.84
CA GLN A 175 -8.51 28.14 -18.86
C GLN A 175 -7.08 28.13 -19.42
N ARG A 176 -6.74 27.19 -20.31
CA ARG A 176 -5.42 27.18 -20.96
C ARG A 176 -5.31 28.30 -22.00
N GLU A 177 -6.38 28.55 -22.76
CA GLU A 177 -6.44 29.68 -23.71
C GLU A 177 -6.26 31.01 -22.98
N GLU A 178 -6.96 31.22 -21.87
CA GLU A 178 -6.84 32.41 -21.01
C GLU A 178 -5.43 32.58 -20.43
N LEU A 179 -4.77 31.49 -20.08
CA LEU A 179 -3.40 31.50 -19.57
C LEU A 179 -2.33 31.54 -20.68
N GLY A 180 -2.72 31.53 -21.96
CA GLY A 180 -1.80 31.50 -23.09
C GLY A 180 -1.04 30.17 -23.26
N LEU A 181 -1.46 29.08 -22.59
CA LEU A 181 -0.89 27.73 -22.71
C LEU A 181 -1.46 26.98 -23.93
N VAL A 182 -1.62 27.68 -25.05
CA VAL A 182 -2.16 27.14 -26.32
C VAL A 182 -1.10 26.39 -27.12
N ASP A 183 0.15 26.42 -26.66
CA ASP A 183 1.22 25.64 -27.27
C ASP A 183 0.94 24.15 -27.07
N GLY A 184 0.34 23.52 -28.08
CA GLY A 184 0.15 22.09 -28.19
C GLY A 184 1.46 21.28 -28.08
N GLN A 185 2.60 21.94 -27.91
CA GLN A 185 3.88 21.39 -27.46
C GLN A 185 3.75 20.66 -26.12
N LEU A 186 3.08 21.24 -25.12
CA LEU A 186 2.90 20.59 -23.82
C LEU A 186 2.07 19.30 -23.97
N GLU A 187 1.00 19.35 -24.76
CA GLU A 187 0.19 18.16 -25.02
C GLU A 187 0.97 17.09 -25.79
N LYS A 188 1.82 17.49 -26.74
CA LYS A 188 2.74 16.58 -27.44
C LYS A 188 3.76 15.97 -26.46
N GLN A 189 4.37 16.76 -25.58
CA GLN A 189 5.29 16.29 -24.54
C GLN A 189 4.60 15.31 -23.59
N VAL A 190 3.45 15.68 -23.03
CA VAL A 190 2.66 14.81 -22.15
C VAL A 190 2.26 13.51 -22.85
N LYS A 191 1.90 13.55 -24.14
CA LYS A 191 1.62 12.34 -24.93
C LYS A 191 2.87 11.46 -25.07
N LEU A 192 4.03 12.06 -25.35
CA LEU A 192 5.31 11.35 -25.46
C LEU A 192 5.73 10.73 -24.12
N GLU A 193 5.64 11.47 -23.02
CA GLU A 193 5.93 10.97 -21.66
C GLU A 193 4.99 9.83 -21.26
N ASN A 194 3.68 9.97 -21.49
CA ASN A 194 2.73 8.89 -21.24
C ASN A 194 3.02 7.66 -22.10
N LYS A 195 3.46 7.84 -23.35
CA LYS A 195 3.90 6.74 -24.22
C LYS A 195 5.15 6.07 -23.64
N LYS A 196 6.14 6.85 -23.19
CA LYS A 196 7.37 6.36 -22.56
C LYS A 196 7.07 5.56 -21.28
N TYR A 197 6.28 6.13 -20.37
CA TYR A 197 5.85 5.46 -19.14
C TYR A 197 5.12 4.15 -19.41
N LYS A 198 4.20 4.11 -20.40
CA LYS A 198 3.53 2.87 -20.80
C LYS A 198 4.49 1.82 -21.35
N MET A 199 5.52 2.24 -22.10
CA MET A 199 6.55 1.33 -22.60
C MET A 199 7.41 0.77 -21.45
N GLU A 200 7.84 1.62 -20.53
CA GLU A 200 8.59 1.22 -19.33
C GLU A 200 7.79 0.23 -18.47
N GLN A 201 6.50 0.50 -18.22
CA GLN A 201 5.63 -0.42 -17.49
C GLN A 201 5.49 -1.78 -18.19
N LYS A 202 5.37 -1.80 -19.52
CA LYS A 202 5.36 -3.05 -20.31
C LYS A 202 6.69 -3.81 -20.21
N GLN A 203 7.82 -3.09 -20.26
CA GLN A 203 9.15 -3.70 -20.10
C GLN A 203 9.29 -4.30 -18.70
N ILE A 204 8.98 -3.54 -17.65
CA ILE A 204 8.98 -4.03 -16.26
C ILE A 204 8.10 -5.27 -16.14
N GLN A 205 6.88 -5.24 -16.67
CA GLN A 205 5.98 -6.39 -16.66
C GLN A 205 6.60 -7.60 -17.38
N TYR A 206 7.21 -7.41 -18.55
CA TYR A 206 7.90 -8.48 -19.27
C TYR A 206 9.03 -9.10 -18.43
N TYR A 207 9.90 -8.28 -17.84
CA TYR A 207 11.01 -8.77 -17.02
C TYR A 207 10.54 -9.44 -15.73
N THR A 208 9.55 -8.89 -15.03
CA THR A 208 8.95 -9.53 -13.85
C THR A 208 8.31 -10.88 -14.18
N LYS A 209 7.63 -11.01 -15.32
CA LYS A 209 7.05 -12.28 -15.78
C LYS A 209 8.13 -13.29 -16.16
N LYS A 210 9.21 -12.83 -16.80
CA LYS A 210 10.37 -13.66 -17.19
C LYS A 210 11.18 -14.16 -15.99
N TRP A 211 11.20 -13.39 -14.90
CA TRP A 211 11.97 -13.66 -13.68
C TRP A 211 11.06 -14.05 -12.49
N SER A 212 9.88 -14.60 -12.76
CA SER A 212 9.02 -15.16 -11.70
C SER A 212 9.63 -16.49 -11.24
N PRO A 213 9.79 -16.75 -9.94
CA PRO A 213 10.38 -18.01 -9.45
C PRO A 213 9.66 -19.28 -9.94
N GLU A 214 8.37 -19.18 -10.29
CA GLU A 214 7.59 -20.26 -10.89
C GLU A 214 8.04 -20.68 -12.30
N SER A 215 8.82 -19.84 -13.01
CA SER A 215 9.34 -20.16 -14.35
C SER A 215 10.77 -20.68 -14.35
N GLN A 216 11.40 -20.82 -13.17
CA GLN A 216 12.66 -21.55 -13.07
C GLN A 216 12.33 -23.04 -12.89
N PRO A 217 12.80 -23.95 -13.78
CA PRO A 217 12.80 -25.37 -13.43
C PRO A 217 13.59 -25.52 -12.13
N SER A 218 13.13 -26.38 -11.22
CA SER A 218 13.77 -26.62 -9.93
C SER A 218 15.19 -27.18 -10.13
N THR A 219 16.18 -26.31 -10.27
CA THR A 219 17.60 -26.66 -10.24
C THR A 219 18.04 -26.83 -8.79
N ALA A 220 17.48 -27.86 -8.13
CA ALA A 220 17.87 -28.29 -6.79
C ALA A 220 18.31 -29.77 -6.80
N ALA A 221 18.84 -30.23 -7.94
CA ALA A 221 19.46 -31.53 -8.09
C ALA A 221 20.68 -31.39 -9.01
N ASP A 222 21.85 -31.63 -8.43
CA ASP A 222 23.11 -32.03 -9.06
C ASP A 222 23.88 -30.97 -9.89
N GLU A 223 24.40 -29.93 -9.22
CA GLU A 223 25.55 -29.19 -9.77
C GLU A 223 26.83 -30.01 -9.56
N GLN A 224 27.14 -30.84 -10.55
CA GLN A 224 28.38 -31.62 -10.62
C GLN A 224 29.55 -30.73 -11.07
N HIS A 225 30.65 -30.75 -10.33
CA HIS A 225 31.88 -30.00 -10.64
C HIS A 225 32.98 -30.93 -11.16
N VAL A 226 33.68 -30.50 -12.20
CA VAL A 226 34.83 -31.23 -12.75
C VAL A 226 36.12 -30.70 -12.11
N LEU A 227 36.85 -31.58 -11.42
CA LEU A 227 38.17 -31.33 -10.85
C LEU A 227 39.24 -31.22 -11.95
N PRO A 228 40.39 -30.57 -11.69
CA PRO A 228 41.48 -30.44 -12.67
C PRO A 228 41.97 -31.78 -13.25
N ASP A 229 41.88 -32.85 -12.45
CA ASP A 229 42.28 -34.21 -12.82
C ASP A 229 41.20 -34.96 -13.64
N GLY A 230 40.11 -34.27 -14.02
CA GLY A 230 39.04 -34.78 -14.88
C GLY A 230 37.93 -35.56 -14.16
N ARG A 231 37.96 -35.67 -12.83
CA ARG A 231 36.89 -36.34 -12.04
C ARG A 231 35.71 -35.42 -11.82
N ILE A 232 34.50 -35.97 -11.90
CA ILE A 232 33.24 -35.25 -11.65
C ILE A 232 32.82 -35.53 -10.20
N VAL A 233 32.65 -34.48 -9.40
CA VAL A 233 32.33 -34.57 -7.97
C VAL A 233 31.30 -33.52 -7.56
N ASP A 234 30.56 -33.80 -6.50
CA ASP A 234 29.64 -32.83 -5.90
C ASP A 234 30.42 -31.72 -5.17
N GLU A 235 29.73 -30.67 -4.73
CA GLU A 235 30.32 -29.49 -4.07
C GLU A 235 31.22 -29.85 -2.87
N ALA A 236 30.81 -30.85 -2.06
CA ALA A 236 31.60 -31.37 -0.95
C ALA A 236 32.92 -32.05 -1.40
N GLY A 237 32.92 -32.71 -2.56
CA GLY A 237 34.11 -33.36 -3.11
C GLY A 237 35.13 -32.36 -3.66
N LYS A 238 34.65 -31.23 -4.20
CA LYS A 238 35.51 -30.11 -4.63
C LYS A 238 36.24 -29.47 -3.44
N GLU A 239 35.56 -29.27 -2.32
CA GLU A 239 36.17 -28.70 -1.12
C GLU A 239 37.22 -29.62 -0.48
N ALA A 240 37.01 -30.94 -0.54
CA ALA A 240 37.98 -31.92 -0.04
C ALA A 240 39.29 -31.88 -0.85
N TYR A 241 39.19 -31.80 -2.18
CA TYR A 241 40.36 -31.72 -3.06
C TYR A 241 41.22 -30.47 -2.80
N ILE A 242 40.57 -29.32 -2.61
CA ILE A 242 41.29 -28.05 -2.32
C ILE A 242 42.07 -28.16 -1.00
N LYS A 243 41.48 -28.76 0.04
CA LYS A 243 42.15 -28.95 1.33
C LYS A 243 43.34 -29.90 1.24
N GLU A 244 43.25 -30.94 0.40
CA GLU A 244 44.33 -31.88 0.17
C GLU A 244 45.49 -31.22 -0.60
N THR A 245 45.20 -30.42 -1.63
CA THR A 245 46.23 -29.67 -2.38
C THR A 245 46.94 -28.63 -1.51
N ASP A 246 46.21 -27.96 -0.63
CA ASP A 246 46.78 -26.93 0.27
C ASP A 246 47.69 -27.56 1.34
N ALA A 247 47.35 -28.75 1.83
CA ALA A 247 48.19 -29.50 2.78
C ALA A 247 49.51 -29.95 2.14
N LEU A 248 49.48 -30.44 0.90
CA LEU A 248 50.68 -30.84 0.17
C LEU A 248 51.62 -29.64 -0.12
N LEU A 249 51.05 -28.46 -0.40
CA LEU A 249 51.83 -27.23 -0.58
C LEU A 249 52.51 -26.79 0.73
N ALA A 250 51.86 -26.98 1.87
CA ALA A 250 52.43 -26.62 3.17
C ALA A 250 53.68 -27.46 3.53
N ASP A 251 53.70 -28.76 3.22
CA ASP A 251 54.82 -29.64 3.55
C ASP A 251 56.10 -29.33 2.73
N THR A 252 55.95 -28.84 1.49
CA THR A 252 57.09 -28.48 0.62
C THR A 252 57.86 -27.24 1.08
N THR A 253 57.28 -26.40 1.95
CA THR A 253 57.91 -25.15 2.39
C THR A 253 58.88 -25.33 3.57
N ASN A 254 58.90 -26.49 4.23
CA ASN A 254 59.75 -26.75 5.40
C ASN A 254 61.15 -27.30 5.07
N GLU A 255 61.43 -27.74 3.84
CA GLU A 255 62.73 -28.35 3.47
C GLU A 255 63.71 -27.42 2.75
N GLN A 256 63.35 -26.14 2.49
CA GLN A 256 64.19 -25.21 1.72
C GLN A 256 64.76 -24.00 2.49
N THR A 257 64.97 -24.13 3.81
CA THR A 257 65.79 -23.16 4.56
C THR A 257 67.14 -23.75 4.95
N LEU A 258 68.15 -23.61 4.07
CA LEU A 258 69.56 -23.64 4.45
C LEU A 258 70.30 -22.43 3.83
N ASN A 259 70.75 -21.57 4.74
CA ASN A 259 71.95 -20.72 4.69
C ASN A 259 72.11 -19.75 3.51
N LEU A 260 71.92 -18.46 3.81
CA LEU A 260 72.94 -17.42 3.57
C LEU A 260 72.53 -16.11 4.28
N GLY A 261 73.23 -15.82 5.39
CA GLY A 261 73.83 -14.52 5.69
C GLY A 261 72.93 -13.33 6.03
N GLU A 262 72.94 -12.99 7.32
CA GLU A 262 72.51 -11.71 7.90
C GLU A 262 73.14 -10.49 7.21
N VAL A 263 72.33 -9.46 6.93
CA VAL A 263 72.76 -8.05 6.89
C VAL A 263 71.68 -7.22 7.58
N GLU A 264 72.06 -6.59 8.69
CA GLU A 264 71.24 -5.71 9.51
C GLU A 264 71.03 -4.31 8.90
N VAL A 265 70.08 -3.57 9.51
CA VAL A 265 69.88 -2.10 9.53
C VAL A 265 69.01 -1.58 8.36
N ALA A 266 67.91 -0.82 8.54
CA ALA A 266 67.53 0.14 9.57
C ALA A 266 66.00 0.19 9.81
N LYS A 267 65.63 0.64 11.01
CA LYS A 267 64.29 1.07 11.42
C LYS A 267 63.89 2.37 10.71
N ASP A 268 62.64 2.49 10.29
CA ASP A 268 61.91 3.76 10.31
C ASP A 268 60.41 3.50 10.51
N GLU A 269 59.93 3.98 11.65
CA GLU A 269 58.55 3.88 12.11
C GLU A 269 57.70 5.02 11.50
N GLY A 270 56.50 4.67 11.04
CA GLY A 270 55.34 5.55 11.14
C GLY A 270 54.86 6.23 9.85
N PHE A 271 53.83 5.66 9.22
CA PHE A 271 52.73 6.46 8.62
C PHE A 271 51.48 5.62 8.31
N MET A 272 50.73 5.19 9.33
CA MET A 272 49.32 4.79 9.16
C MET A 272 48.44 6.02 9.42
N LYS A 273 47.82 6.57 8.37
CA LYS A 273 46.72 7.54 8.53
C LYS A 273 45.38 6.85 8.21
N GLU A 274 44.63 6.63 9.27
CA GLU A 274 43.21 6.24 9.26
C GLU A 274 42.34 7.29 8.55
N LYS A 275 41.31 6.83 7.84
CA LYS A 275 40.29 7.69 7.21
C LYS A 275 39.33 8.26 8.26
N PRO A 276 39.03 9.57 8.29
CA PRO A 276 38.10 10.14 9.27
C PRO A 276 36.62 9.95 8.89
N ALA A 277 35.80 9.70 9.91
CA ALA A 277 34.34 9.55 9.86
C ALA A 277 33.56 10.88 9.60
N PRO A 278 32.31 10.82 9.09
CA PRO A 278 31.56 12.02 8.69
C PRO A 278 31.00 12.82 9.89
N LYS A 279 31.21 14.14 9.87
CA LYS A 279 30.75 15.10 10.89
C LYS A 279 29.23 15.34 10.83
N LYS A 280 28.60 15.34 12.01
CA LYS A 280 27.19 15.67 12.27
C LYS A 280 27.01 17.20 12.36
N ALA A 281 26.03 17.78 11.66
CA ALA A 281 25.76 19.22 11.67
C ALA A 281 25.04 19.68 12.97
N PRO A 282 25.30 20.90 13.48
CA PRO A 282 24.71 21.41 14.71
C PRO A 282 23.28 21.98 14.51
N LYS A 283 22.47 21.84 15.56
CA LYS A 283 21.15 22.48 15.73
C LYS A 283 21.33 24.00 15.89
N GLN A 284 20.53 24.78 15.16
CA GLN A 284 20.36 26.20 15.41
C GLN A 284 19.47 26.41 16.65
N VAL A 285 19.86 27.42 17.44
CA VAL A 285 19.29 27.86 18.72
C VAL A 285 17.86 28.37 18.56
#